data_AF-A0A971WDN8-F1
#
_entry.id   AF-A0A971WDN8-F1
#
_cell.length_a   1.000
_cell.length_b   1.000
_cell.length_c   1.000
_cell.angle_alpha   90.00
_cell.angle_beta   90.00
_cell.angle_gamma   90.00
#
_symmetry.space_group_name_H-M   'P 1'
#
loop_
_entity.id
_entity.type
_entity.pdbx_description
1 polymer ?
#
loop_
_entity_poly.entity_id
_entity_poly.type
_entity_poly.pdbx_seq_one_letter_code
_entity_poly.pdbx_strand_id
1 'polypeptide(L)'
;TIECGMDGKHRCSKIKLSQFDFTACSTAAWENERTLCIWMRPLEAIGQRRIRFVFGGDKVVIYPEGVPSGQSTMQYLSGFVGSVVKSEAVVKAAQLIFSKGEKVVELKHIGRVRK
;
A
#
# COMPACT_ATOMS: atom_id res chain seq x y z
N THR A 1 -0.84 7.10 14.15
CA THR A 1 -2.21 7.53 13.84
C THR A 1 -2.20 8.27 12.53
N ILE A 2 -3.28 8.25 11.76
CA ILE A 2 -3.42 8.98 10.49
C ILE A 2 -4.62 9.89 10.64
N GLU A 3 -4.46 11.19 10.36
CA GLU A 3 -5.59 12.12 10.26
C GLU A 3 -6.14 12.10 8.83
N CYS A 4 -7.46 11.92 8.72
CA CYS A 4 -8.15 11.86 7.44
C CYS A 4 -9.34 12.81 7.44
N GLY A 5 -9.50 13.59 6.36
CA GLY A 5 -10.74 14.33 6.16
C GLY A 5 -11.81 13.43 5.53
N MET A 6 -12.99 13.38 6.17
CA MET A 6 -14.19 12.73 5.62
C MET A 6 -15.12 13.72 4.89
N ASP A 7 -14.73 14.99 4.86
CA ASP A 7 -15.41 16.12 4.23
C ASP A 7 -14.91 16.38 2.80
N GLY A 8 -14.14 15.45 2.22
CA GLY A 8 -13.49 15.62 0.92
C GLY A 8 -12.26 16.53 0.93
N LYS A 9 -11.86 17.09 2.08
CA LYS A 9 -10.66 17.93 2.21
C LYS A 9 -9.54 17.13 2.85
N HIS A 10 -8.33 17.21 2.31
CA HIS A 10 -7.18 16.51 2.91
C HIS A 10 -6.89 17.00 4.33
N ARG A 11 -6.42 16.07 5.18
CA ARG A 11 -5.76 16.37 6.45
C ARG A 11 -4.35 15.81 6.41
N CYS A 12 -3.37 16.56 6.90
CA CYS A 12 -1.97 16.18 6.82
C CYS A 12 -1.47 15.92 8.24
N SER A 13 -0.87 14.76 8.45
CA SER A 13 -0.35 14.34 9.75
C SER A 13 1.00 13.67 9.60
N LYS A 14 1.81 13.70 10.66
CA LYS A 14 3.03 12.90 10.74
C LYS A 14 2.65 11.45 10.99
N ILE A 15 3.20 10.56 10.18
CA ILE A 15 2.95 9.12 10.27
C ILE A 15 4.29 8.37 10.28
N LYS A 16 4.28 7.18 10.86
CA LYS A 16 5.37 6.23 10.76
C LYS A 16 4.91 5.03 9.93
N LEU A 17 5.56 4.79 8.80
CA LEU A 17 5.31 3.63 7.95
C LEU A 17 6.59 2.77 7.91
N SER A 18 6.55 1.63 8.59
CA SER A 18 7.74 0.80 8.84
C SER A 18 8.83 1.61 9.57
N GLN A 19 10.03 1.71 9.01
CA GLN A 19 11.17 2.43 9.59
C GLN A 19 11.23 3.91 9.18
N PHE A 20 10.27 4.39 8.38
CA PHE A 20 10.31 5.72 7.79
C PHE A 20 9.23 6.62 8.40
N ASP A 21 9.62 7.86 8.69
CA ASP A 21 8.71 8.92 9.09
C ASP A 21 8.31 9.74 7.87
N PHE A 22 7.01 10.00 7.74
CA PHE A 22 6.44 10.74 6.63
C PHE A 22 5.49 11.82 7.12
N THR A 23 5.29 12.84 6.30
CA THR A 23 4.14 13.72 6.35
C THR A 23 3.14 13.20 5.32
N ALA A 24 1.95 12.78 5.74
CA ALA A 24 0.97 12.20 4.84
C ALA A 24 -0.32 12.99 4.83
N CYS A 25 -0.75 13.40 3.64
CA CYS A 25 -2.04 14.05 3.42
C CYS A 25 -3.06 13.00 3.00
N SER A 26 -4.17 12.91 3.73
CA SER A 26 -5.12 11.81 3.60
C SER A 26 -6.57 12.28 3.60
N THR A 27 -7.40 11.54 2.87
CA THR A 27 -8.88 11.59 2.92
C THR A 27 -9.41 10.20 3.21
N ALA A 28 -10.64 10.13 3.72
CA ALA A 28 -11.34 8.87 3.91
C ALA A 28 -12.80 9.01 3.53
N ALA A 29 -13.41 7.94 3.04
CA ALA A 29 -14.83 7.90 2.75
C ALA A 29 -15.33 6.46 2.84
N TRP A 30 -16.59 6.31 3.27
CA TRP A 30 -17.29 5.05 3.13
C TRP A 30 -17.63 4.86 1.65
N GLU A 31 -17.14 3.79 1.06
CA GLU A 31 -17.50 3.38 -0.31
C GLU A 31 -18.87 2.68 -0.31
N ASN A 32 -19.20 2.01 0.80
CA ASN A 32 -20.50 1.41 1.09
C ASN A 32 -20.63 1.17 2.61
N GLU A 33 -21.75 0.61 3.05
CA GLU A 33 -22.05 0.35 4.48
C GLU A 33 -21.00 -0.48 5.21
N ARG A 34 -20.17 -1.24 4.49
CA ARG A 34 -19.18 -2.16 5.08
C ARG A 34 -17.74 -1.84 4.71
N THR A 35 -17.49 -0.81 3.90
CA THR A 35 -16.16 -0.56 3.34
C THR A 35 -15.74 0.88 3.56
N LEU A 36 -14.78 1.11 4.44
CA LEU A 36 -14.13 2.40 4.63
C LEU A 36 -12.83 2.42 3.83
N CYS A 37 -12.68 3.42 2.97
CA CYS A 37 -11.50 3.62 2.14
C CYS A 37 -10.72 4.84 2.64
N ILE A 38 -9.40 4.68 2.77
CA ILE A 38 -8.46 5.78 3.04
C ILE A 38 -7.57 5.95 1.81
N TRP A 39 -7.47 7.19 1.32
CA TRP A 39 -6.51 7.59 0.31
C TRP A 39 -5.46 8.46 0.98
N MET A 40 -4.21 8.02 0.93
CA MET A 40 -3.09 8.63 1.63
C MET A 40 -1.95 8.90 0.67
N ARG A 41 -1.44 10.13 0.64
CA ARG A 41 -0.23 10.49 -0.10
C ARG A 41 0.84 10.97 0.88
N PRO A 42 1.90 10.18 1.12
CA PRO A 42 3.11 10.68 1.77
C PRO A 42 3.75 11.74 0.88
N LEU A 43 4.12 12.89 1.44
CA LEU A 43 4.69 14.01 0.67
C LEU A 43 6.13 13.73 0.26
N GLU A 44 6.85 12.93 1.04
CA GLU A 44 8.25 12.56 0.80
C GLU A 44 8.37 11.31 -0.10
N ALA A 45 7.25 10.73 -0.56
CA ALA A 45 7.23 9.57 -1.44
C ALA A 45 6.45 9.84 -2.74
N ILE A 46 6.82 9.12 -3.81
CA ILE A 46 6.21 9.30 -5.14
C ILE A 46 4.79 8.70 -5.19
N GLY A 47 4.61 7.53 -4.57
CA GLY A 47 3.40 6.72 -4.67
C GLY A 47 2.32 7.07 -3.64
N GLN A 48 1.07 6.91 -4.05
CA GLN A 48 -0.08 6.98 -3.16
C GLN A 48 -0.32 5.61 -2.51
N ARG A 49 -0.92 5.58 -1.33
CA ARG A 49 -1.48 4.39 -0.68
C ARG A 49 -3.00 4.47 -0.62
N ARG A 50 -3.65 3.35 -0.86
CA ARG A 50 -5.09 3.14 -0.68
C ARG A 50 -5.26 2.02 0.33
N ILE A 51 -6.01 2.27 1.39
CA ILE A 51 -6.22 1.28 2.45
C ILE A 51 -7.72 1.07 2.56
N ARG A 52 -8.19 -0.14 2.28
CA ARG A 52 -9.60 -0.49 2.39
C ARG A 52 -9.83 -1.34 3.63
N PHE A 53 -10.77 -0.93 4.46
CA PHE A 53 -11.23 -1.65 5.63
C PHE A 53 -12.59 -2.24 5.32
N VAL A 54 -12.68 -3.57 5.25
CA VAL A 54 -13.93 -4.30 4.99
C VAL A 54 -14.41 -4.91 6.30
N PHE A 55 -15.53 -4.41 6.81
CA PHE A 55 -16.12 -4.81 8.08
C PHE A 55 -17.11 -5.96 7.90
N GLY A 56 -17.05 -6.92 8.82
CA GLY A 56 -17.95 -8.07 8.90
C GLY A 56 -18.13 -8.53 10.33
N GLY A 57 -19.23 -8.11 10.96
CA GLY A 57 -19.47 -8.34 12.39
C GLY A 57 -18.41 -7.65 13.24
N ASP A 58 -17.73 -8.42 14.09
CA ASP A 58 -16.62 -7.95 14.93
C ASP A 58 -15.26 -7.98 14.22
N LYS A 59 -15.19 -8.44 12.96
CA LYS A 59 -13.95 -8.57 12.18
C LYS A 59 -13.81 -7.44 11.17
N VAL A 60 -12.57 -7.08 10.90
CA VAL A 60 -12.20 -6.19 9.80
C VAL A 60 -11.06 -6.79 8.99
N VAL A 61 -11.20 -6.83 7.67
CA VAL A 61 -10.10 -7.19 6.77
C VAL A 61 -9.56 -5.91 6.15
N ILE A 62 -8.25 -5.72 6.25
CA ILE A 62 -7.54 -4.52 5.80
C ILE A 62 -6.75 -4.89 4.54
N TYR A 63 -7.03 -4.19 3.46
CA TYR A 63 -6.37 -4.34 2.17
C TYR A 63 -5.50 -3.09 1.91
N PRO A 64 -4.18 -3.15 2.20
CA PRO A 64 -3.26 -2.10 1.83
C PRO A 64 -2.86 -2.26 0.35
N GLU A 65 -2.99 -1.18 -0.41
CA GLU A 65 -2.66 -1.14 -1.84
C GLU A 65 -1.81 0.11 -2.13
N GLY A 66 -0.83 -0.04 -3.01
CA GLY A 66 -0.05 1.05 -3.59
C GLY A 66 -0.64 1.53 -4.90
N VAL A 67 -0.38 2.80 -5.24
CA VAL A 67 -0.57 3.33 -6.59
C VAL A 67 0.74 4.05 -6.98
N PRO A 68 1.55 3.46 -7.89
CA PRO A 68 1.34 2.20 -8.60
C PRO A 68 1.30 0.97 -7.67
N SER A 69 0.64 -0.11 -8.11
CA SER A 69 0.52 -1.33 -7.30
C SER A 69 1.88 -1.97 -7.04
N GLY A 70 1.95 -2.80 -6.00
CA GLY A 70 3.11 -3.63 -5.72
C GLY A 70 3.50 -4.48 -6.93
N GLN A 71 2.52 -5.04 -7.64
CA GLN A 71 2.76 -5.81 -8.88
C GLN A 71 3.47 -4.98 -9.95
N SER A 72 2.93 -3.82 -10.31
CA SER A 72 3.51 -2.96 -11.35
C SER A 72 4.88 -2.45 -10.94
N THR A 73 5.07 -2.14 -9.65
CA THR A 73 6.36 -1.75 -9.10
C THR A 73 7.39 -2.88 -9.23
N MET A 74 7.02 -4.12 -8.88
CA MET A 74 7.92 -5.28 -9.00
C MET A 74 8.24 -5.63 -10.45
N GLN A 75 7.26 -5.52 -11.36
CA GLN A 75 7.49 -5.69 -12.79
C GLN A 75 8.49 -4.66 -13.33
N TYR A 76 8.32 -3.38 -12.97
CA TYR A 76 9.25 -2.32 -13.34
C TYR A 76 10.67 -2.61 -12.83
N LEU A 77 10.82 -2.98 -11.54
CA LEU A 77 12.11 -3.32 -10.94
C LEU A 77 12.75 -4.54 -11.63
N SER A 78 11.94 -5.54 -12.00
CA SER A 78 12.44 -6.75 -12.68
C SER A 78 13.02 -6.46 -14.07
N GLY A 79 12.44 -5.48 -14.80
CA GLY A 79 12.98 -5.01 -16.08
C GLY A 79 14.30 -4.26 -15.90
N PHE A 80 14.44 -3.52 -14.79
CA PHE A 80 15.68 -2.82 -14.46
C PHE A 80 16.83 -3.78 -14.08
N VAL A 81 16.56 -4.91 -13.43
CA VAL A 81 17.65 -5.88 -13.12
C VAL A 81 18.35 -6.37 -14.39
N GLY A 82 17.59 -6.56 -15.48
CA GLY A 82 18.15 -6.93 -16.78
C GLY A 82 19.08 -5.89 -17.40
N SER A 83 18.97 -4.60 -17.01
CA SER A 83 19.86 -3.55 -17.52
C SER A 83 21.17 -3.44 -16.73
N VAL A 84 21.20 -3.93 -15.48
CA VAL A 84 22.37 -3.85 -14.59
C VAL A 84 23.17 -5.16 -14.56
N VAL A 85 22.50 -6.31 -14.69
CA VAL A 85 23.12 -7.63 -14.55
C VAL A 85 23.14 -8.36 -15.89
N LYS A 86 24.35 -8.68 -16.38
CA LYS A 86 24.55 -9.36 -17.68
C LYS A 86 24.26 -10.86 -17.65
N SER A 87 24.19 -11.48 -16.48
CA SER A 87 23.95 -12.92 -16.34
C SER A 87 22.47 -13.25 -16.47
N GLU A 88 22.09 -13.94 -17.54
CA GLU A 88 20.70 -14.34 -17.81
C GLU A 88 20.11 -15.21 -16.68
N ALA A 89 20.91 -16.07 -16.06
CA ALA A 89 20.46 -16.93 -14.96
C ALA A 89 20.06 -16.10 -13.73
N VAL A 90 20.83 -15.05 -13.42
CA VAL A 90 20.55 -14.15 -12.30
C VAL A 90 19.32 -13.29 -12.60
N VAL A 91 19.17 -12.82 -13.85
CA VAL A 91 17.98 -12.06 -14.28
C VAL A 91 16.71 -12.91 -14.15
N LYS A 92 16.73 -14.17 -14.62
CA LYS A 92 15.59 -15.09 -14.49
C LYS A 92 15.26 -15.40 -13.02
N ALA A 93 16.27 -15.61 -12.18
CA ALA A 93 16.06 -15.84 -10.75
C ALA A 93 15.44 -14.61 -10.07
N ALA A 94 15.94 -13.41 -10.37
CA ALA A 94 15.40 -12.16 -9.85
C ALA A 94 13.95 -11.93 -10.30
N GLN A 95 13.64 -12.11 -11.58
CA GLN A 95 12.28 -12.01 -12.12
C GLN A 95 11.32 -12.97 -11.42
N LEU A 96 11.73 -14.21 -11.17
CA LEU A 96 10.92 -15.18 -10.43
C LEU A 96 10.62 -14.71 -9.00
N ILE A 97 11.59 -14.15 -8.31
CA ILE A 97 11.41 -13.59 -6.96
C ILE A 97 10.44 -12.39 -7.01
N PHE A 98 10.64 -11.46 -7.93
CA PHE A 98 9.79 -10.28 -8.08
C PHE A 98 8.34 -10.62 -8.43
N SER A 99 8.11 -11.67 -9.24
CA SER A 99 6.76 -12.13 -9.59
C SER A 99 5.92 -12.57 -8.38
N LYS A 100 6.57 -12.89 -7.24
CA LYS A 100 5.92 -13.27 -5.98
C LYS A 100 5.95 -12.17 -4.92
N GLY A 101 6.68 -11.07 -5.16
CA GLY A 101 6.94 -10.02 -4.17
C GLY A 101 5.71 -9.18 -3.81
N GLU A 102 4.75 -9.02 -4.73
CA GLU A 102 3.51 -8.28 -4.48
C GLU A 102 2.77 -8.77 -3.23
N LYS A 103 2.62 -10.09 -3.10
CA LYS A 103 1.92 -10.73 -1.96
C LYS A 103 2.62 -10.52 -0.63
N VAL A 104 3.90 -10.11 -0.65
CA VAL A 104 4.69 -9.80 0.56
C VAL A 104 4.60 -8.31 0.89
N VAL A 105 4.56 -7.43 -0.12
CA VAL A 105 4.57 -5.97 0.08
C VAL A 105 3.19 -5.40 0.35
N GLU A 106 2.14 -6.03 -0.16
CA GLU A 106 0.73 -5.62 0.00
C GLU A 106 -0.07 -6.71 0.74
N LEU A 107 0.48 -7.15 1.88
CA LEU A 107 -0.15 -8.18 2.71
C LEU A 107 -1.51 -7.73 3.24
N LYS A 108 -2.52 -8.59 3.10
CA LYS A 108 -3.82 -8.41 3.76
C LYS A 108 -3.66 -8.61 5.26
N HIS A 109 -4.27 -7.74 6.05
CA HIS A 109 -4.29 -7.86 7.51
C HIS A 109 -5.71 -8.16 7.99
N ILE A 110 -5.85 -8.90 9.08
CA ILE A 110 -7.14 -9.21 9.70
C ILE A 110 -7.10 -8.70 11.13
N GLY A 111 -8.08 -7.86 11.48
CA GLY A 111 -8.26 -7.30 12.80
C GLY A 111 -9.64 -7.58 13.37
N ARG A 112 -9.88 -7.09 14.59
CA ARG A 112 -11.19 -7.06 15.23
C ARG A 112 -11.52 -5.67 15.74
N VAL A 113 -12.78 -5.28 15.62
CA VAL A 113 -13.31 -4.05 16.23
C VAL A 113 -13.62 -4.38 17.68
N ARG A 114 -12.92 -3.72 18.61
CA ARG A 114 -13.25 -3.82 20.04
C ARG A 114 -14.44 -2.91 20.32
N LYS A 115 -15.41 -3.42 21.07
CA LYS A 115 -16.50 -2.63 21.65
C LYS A 115 -15.99 -1.72 22.74
#